data_AF-A0A7X9F856-F1
#
_entry.id   AF-A0A7X9F856-F1
#
_cell.length_a   1.000
_cell.length_b   1.000
_cell.length_c   1.000
_cell.angle_alpha   90.00
_cell.angle_beta   90.00
_cell.angle_gamma   90.00
#
_symmetry.space_group_name_H-M   'P 1'
#
loop_
_entity.id
_entity.type
_entity.pdbx_description
1 polymer ?
#
loop_
_entity_poly.entity_id
_entity_poly.type
_entity_poly.pdbx_seq_one_letter_code
_entity_poly.pdbx_strand_id
1 'polypeptide(L)'
;TEELTHAQLLVDRIIQLGGTPLLTPEDWMKMTNCGYDAPVDHYVEVVLEQNIKGEQCAIKTYSALLDITRNVDPVTYDIIVRILTDEVEHEEDLMALKEDLELMLARRK
;
A
#
# COMPACT_ATOMS: atom_id res chain seq x y z
N THR A 1 9.14 4.63 -6.26
CA THR A 1 8.63 4.70 -7.65
C THR A 1 7.60 3.61 -7.93
N GLU A 2 7.55 2.56 -7.10
CA GLU A 2 6.66 1.40 -7.26
C GLU A 2 5.18 1.75 -7.07
N GLU A 3 4.82 2.53 -6.04
CA GLU A 3 3.45 3.04 -5.84
C GLU A 3 2.81 3.68 -7.08
N LEU A 4 3.59 4.50 -7.80
CA LEU A 4 3.11 5.13 -9.03
C LEU A 4 2.84 4.08 -10.13
N THR A 5 3.70 3.06 -10.22
CA THR A 5 3.53 1.95 -11.14
C THR A 5 2.31 1.11 -10.78
N HIS A 6 2.07 0.84 -9.49
CA HIS A 6 0.85 0.17 -9.04
C HIS A 6 -0.40 0.95 -9.42
N ALA A 7 -0.40 2.26 -9.17
CA ALA A 7 -1.51 3.15 -9.55
C ALA A 7 -1.76 3.11 -11.06
N GLN A 8 -0.71 3.12 -11.88
CA GLN A 8 -0.81 3.02 -13.35
C GLN A 8 -1.41 1.68 -13.79
N LEU A 9 -0.94 0.56 -13.24
CA LEU A 9 -1.48 -0.78 -13.54
C LEU A 9 -2.98 -0.86 -13.24
N LEU A 10 -3.42 -0.31 -12.10
CA LEU A 10 -4.82 -0.30 -11.69
C LEU A 10 -5.67 0.61 -12.58
N VAL A 11 -5.20 1.82 -12.87
CA VAL A 11 -5.92 2.78 -13.74
C VAL A 11 -6.09 2.21 -15.15
N ASP A 12 -5.03 1.66 -15.74
CA ASP A 12 -5.08 1.05 -17.06
C ASP A 12 -6.06 -0.12 -17.06
N ARG A 13 -6.07 -0.94 -16.00
CA ARG A 13 -6.99 -2.07 -15.89
C ARG A 13 -8.46 -1.63 -15.75
N ILE A 14 -8.73 -0.58 -14.97
CA ILE A 14 -10.07 0.01 -14.84
C ILE A 14 -10.58 0.47 -16.22
N ILE A 15 -9.74 1.15 -17.00
CA ILE A 15 -10.10 1.61 -18.35
C ILE A 15 -10.35 0.43 -19.29
N GLN A 16 -9.52 -0.62 -19.25
CA GLN A 16 -9.71 -1.83 -20.06
C GLN A 16 -11.04 -2.54 -19.78
N LEU A 17 -11.52 -2.49 -18.53
CA LEU A 17 -12.82 -3.04 -18.14
C LEU A 17 -14.00 -2.10 -18.49
N GLY A 18 -13.73 -0.96 -19.13
CA GLY A 18 -14.74 0.04 -19.50
C GLY A 18 -15.17 0.95 -18.34
N GLY A 19 -14.44 0.95 -17.24
CA GLY A 19 -14.68 1.84 -16.09
C GLY A 19 -14.02 3.20 -16.24
N THR A 20 -14.32 4.10 -15.31
CA THR A 20 -13.72 5.43 -15.22
C THR A 20 -12.93 5.53 -13.91
N PRO A 21 -11.59 5.74 -13.93
CA PRO A 21 -10.81 5.95 -12.73
C PRO A 21 -11.19 7.27 -12.03
N LEU A 22 -10.77 7.45 -10.78
CA LEU A 22 -10.98 8.72 -10.08
C LEU A 22 -10.25 9.85 -10.82
N LEU A 23 -11.00 10.88 -11.20
CA LEU A 23 -10.50 11.97 -12.06
C LEU A 23 -10.02 13.19 -11.27
N THR A 24 -10.42 13.32 -10.00
CA THR A 24 -10.10 14.50 -9.19
C THR A 24 -9.47 14.10 -7.84
N PRO A 25 -8.45 14.85 -7.37
CA PRO A 25 -7.86 14.60 -6.05
C PRO A 25 -8.84 14.74 -4.88
N GLU A 26 -9.89 15.54 -5.02
CA GLU A 26 -10.91 15.74 -3.99
C GLU A 26 -11.62 14.43 -3.61
N ASP A 27 -11.75 13.51 -4.57
CA ASP A 27 -12.45 12.25 -4.36
C ASP A 27 -11.58 11.18 -3.71
N TRP A 28 -10.27 11.36 -3.64
CA TRP A 28 -9.36 10.36 -3.06
C TRP A 28 -9.68 10.08 -1.60
N MET A 29 -9.89 11.12 -0.79
CA MET A 29 -10.22 10.96 0.63
C MET A 29 -11.61 10.38 0.87
N LYS A 30 -12.50 10.45 -0.13
CA LYS A 30 -13.85 9.88 -0.07
C LYS A 30 -13.84 8.37 -0.39
N MET A 31 -12.85 7.93 -1.15
CA MET A 31 -12.78 6.59 -1.74
C MET A 31 -11.60 5.74 -1.24
N THR A 32 -10.65 6.33 -0.54
CA THR A 32 -9.48 5.62 0.01
C THR A 32 -9.89 4.60 1.07
N ASN A 33 -9.24 3.44 1.06
CA ASN A 33 -9.38 2.43 2.11
C ASN A 33 -8.46 2.70 3.32
N CYS A 34 -7.35 3.42 3.08
CA CYS A 34 -6.25 3.56 4.04
C CYS A 34 -6.11 4.96 4.65
N GLY A 35 -6.87 5.94 4.14
CA GLY A 35 -6.76 7.31 4.59
C GLY A 35 -5.45 7.96 4.15
N TYR A 36 -5.06 9.03 4.86
CA TYR A 36 -3.79 9.72 4.67
C TYR A 36 -3.37 10.31 6.02
N ASP A 37 -2.26 9.82 6.57
CA ASP A 37 -1.66 10.34 7.79
C ASP A 37 -0.61 11.38 7.43
N ALA A 38 -0.87 12.64 7.79
CA ALA A 38 0.11 13.69 7.59
C ALA A 38 1.29 13.50 8.58
N PRO A 39 2.55 13.52 8.13
CA PRO A 39 3.72 13.35 8.99
C PRO A 39 4.01 14.66 9.75
N VAL A 40 3.10 15.09 10.62
CA VAL A 40 3.23 16.34 11.41
C VAL A 40 4.38 16.22 12.39
N ASP A 41 4.54 15.04 13.01
CA ASP A 41 5.75 14.68 13.73
C ASP A 41 6.70 13.96 12.77
N HIS A 42 7.87 14.56 12.56
CA HIS A 42 8.85 14.10 11.59
C HIS A 42 9.91 13.20 12.24
N TYR A 43 9.74 12.83 13.52
CA TYR A 43 10.62 11.89 14.18
C TYR A 43 10.56 10.53 13.48
N VAL A 44 11.74 9.94 13.25
CA VAL A 44 11.89 8.76 12.39
C VAL A 44 11.02 7.60 12.84
N GLU A 45 10.93 7.34 14.15
CA GLU A 45 10.08 6.27 14.70
C GLU A 45 8.60 6.49 14.37
N VAL A 46 8.12 7.74 14.46
CA VAL A 46 6.71 8.06 14.18
C VAL A 46 6.38 7.88 12.70
N VAL A 47 7.24 8.37 11.81
CA VAL A 47 7.06 8.21 10.36
C VAL A 47 7.15 6.74 9.97
N LEU A 48 8.07 5.98 10.58
CA LEU A 48 8.21 4.55 10.33
C LEU A 48 6.95 3.77 10.74
N GLU A 49 6.37 4.09 11.91
CA GLU A 49 5.09 3.51 12.33
C GLU A 49 3.93 3.88 11.40
N GLN A 50 3.91 5.11 10.85
CA GLN A 50 2.92 5.52 9.86
C GLN A 50 3.04 4.71 8.56
N ASN A 51 4.26 4.53 8.06
CA ASN A 51 4.49 3.76 6.84
C ASN A 51 4.09 2.29 7.02
N ILE A 52 4.47 1.65 8.13
CA ILE A 52 4.08 0.26 8.44
C ILE A 52 2.55 0.11 8.47
N LYS A 53 1.83 1.07 9.05
CA LYS A 53 0.35 1.07 9.03
C LYS A 53 -0.21 1.24 7.62
N GLY A 54 0.46 2.01 6.77
CA GLY A 54 0.17 2.15 5.35
C GLY A 54 0.20 0.79 4.65
N GLU A 55 1.34 0.09 4.72
CA GLU A 55 1.51 -1.20 4.03
C GLU A 55 0.56 -2.27 4.56
N GLN A 56 0.35 -2.32 5.88
CA GLN A 56 -0.64 -3.23 6.49
C GLN A 56 -2.06 -3.00 5.96
N CYS A 57 -2.43 -1.74 5.71
CA CYS A 57 -3.71 -1.42 5.11
C CYS A 57 -3.77 -1.78 3.61
N ALA A 58 -2.69 -1.52 2.87
CA ALA A 58 -2.57 -1.87 1.46
C ALA A 58 -2.69 -3.40 1.27
N ILE A 59 -1.91 -4.18 2.03
CA ILE A 59 -1.95 -5.65 2.07
C ILE A 59 -3.35 -6.16 2.32
N LYS A 60 -4.05 -5.61 3.33
CA LYS A 60 -5.43 -5.99 3.64
C LYS A 60 -6.38 -5.69 2.48
N THR A 61 -6.22 -4.53 1.83
CA THR A 61 -7.04 -4.09 0.71
C THR A 61 -6.84 -5.00 -0.51
N TYR A 62 -5.61 -5.25 -0.91
CA TYR A 62 -5.31 -6.10 -2.05
C TYR A 62 -5.65 -7.57 -1.79
N SER A 63 -5.46 -8.06 -0.57
CA SER A 63 -5.90 -9.41 -0.18
C SER A 63 -7.43 -9.59 -0.37
N ALA A 64 -8.23 -8.58 -0.02
CA ALA A 64 -9.67 -8.62 -0.27
C ALA A 64 -10.00 -8.62 -1.77
N LEU A 65 -9.24 -7.88 -2.59
CA LEU A 65 -9.42 -7.86 -4.04
C LEU A 65 -9.02 -9.20 -4.70
N LEU A 66 -8.04 -9.93 -4.15
CA LEU A 66 -7.71 -11.27 -4.62
C LEU A 66 -8.90 -12.22 -4.50
N ASP A 67 -9.62 -12.18 -3.40
CA ASP A 67 -10.78 -13.06 -3.20
C ASP A 67 -11.93 -12.76 -4.17
N ILE A 68 -12.11 -11.49 -4.54
CA ILE A 68 -13.11 -11.07 -5.52
C ILE A 68 -12.73 -11.52 -6.94
N THR A 69 -11.44 -11.49 -7.28
CA THR A 69 -10.96 -11.69 -8.66
C THR A 69 -10.58 -13.13 -8.99
N ARG A 70 -10.26 -13.95 -7.97
CA ARG A 70 -9.69 -15.30 -8.07
C ARG A 70 -10.27 -16.20 -9.17
N ASN A 71 -11.60 -16.21 -9.32
CA ASN A 71 -12.30 -17.11 -10.24
C ASN A 71 -13.04 -16.39 -11.36
N VAL A 72 -12.99 -15.05 -11.39
CA VAL A 72 -13.82 -14.23 -12.30
C VAL A 72 -12.96 -13.49 -13.31
N ASP A 73 -11.80 -12.98 -12.89
CA ASP A 73 -10.91 -12.20 -13.75
C ASP A 73 -9.45 -12.53 -13.43
N PRO A 74 -8.87 -13.55 -14.10
CA PRO A 74 -7.50 -13.98 -13.85
C PRO A 74 -6.46 -12.91 -14.23
N VAL A 75 -6.79 -11.98 -15.14
CA VAL A 75 -5.88 -10.89 -15.53
C VAL A 75 -5.80 -9.85 -14.41
N THR A 76 -6.95 -9.44 -13.86
CA THR A 76 -6.95 -8.52 -12.71
C THR A 76 -6.35 -9.20 -11.47
N TYR A 77 -6.60 -10.49 -11.27
CA TYR A 77 -5.99 -11.27 -10.20
C TYR A 77 -4.46 -11.24 -10.28
N ASP A 78 -3.87 -11.50 -11.45
CA ASP A 78 -2.40 -11.45 -11.64
C ASP A 78 -1.82 -10.07 -11.31
N ILE A 79 -2.49 -8.98 -11.70
CA ILE A 79 -2.07 -7.62 -11.35
C ILE A 79 -2.07 -7.42 -9.83
N ILE A 80 -3.15 -7.82 -9.15
CA ILE A 80 -3.26 -7.66 -7.70
C ILE A 80 -2.22 -8.53 -6.98
N VAL A 81 -1.94 -9.75 -7.45
CA VAL A 81 -0.90 -10.61 -6.85
C VAL A 81 0.47 -9.94 -6.92
N ARG A 82 0.81 -9.31 -8.05
CA ARG A 82 2.08 -8.59 -8.19
C ARG A 82 2.18 -7.43 -7.21
N ILE A 83 1.15 -6.58 -7.17
CA ILE A 83 1.12 -5.45 -6.24
C ILE A 83 1.25 -5.97 -4.80
N LEU A 84 0.42 -6.94 -4.39
CA LEU A 84 0.48 -7.52 -3.05
C LEU A 84 1.86 -8.11 -2.71
N THR A 85 2.59 -8.63 -3.69
CA THR A 85 3.95 -9.13 -3.47
C THR A 85 4.88 -8.01 -3.06
N ASP A 86 4.83 -6.89 -3.77
CA ASP A 86 5.62 -5.69 -3.46
C ASP A 86 5.23 -5.13 -2.08
N GLU A 87 3.94 -5.02 -1.76
CA GLU A 87 3.48 -4.51 -0.46
C GLU A 87 3.95 -5.36 0.73
N VAL A 88 3.98 -6.69 0.57
CA VAL A 88 4.49 -7.60 1.61
C VAL A 88 6.00 -7.46 1.79
N GLU A 89 6.74 -7.23 0.71
CA GLU A 89 8.18 -6.93 0.78
C GLU A 89 8.42 -5.58 1.48
N HIS A 90 7.63 -4.55 1.15
CA HIS A 90 7.71 -3.24 1.80
C HIS A 90 7.41 -3.30 3.30
N GLU A 91 6.36 -4.03 3.71
CA GLU A 91 6.07 -4.22 5.14
C GLU A 91 7.25 -4.88 5.87
N GLU A 92 7.84 -5.92 5.28
CA GLU A 92 8.97 -6.65 5.87
C GLU A 92 10.20 -5.75 6.02
N ASP A 93 10.56 -5.01 4.97
CA ASP A 93 11.66 -4.05 5.00
C ASP A 93 11.47 -2.98 6.10
N LEU A 94 10.26 -2.41 6.21
CA LEU A 94 9.96 -1.40 7.22
C LEU A 94 9.97 -1.98 8.64
N MET A 95 9.49 -3.20 8.82
CA MET A 95 9.53 -3.90 10.10
C MET A 95 10.98 -4.20 10.52
N ALA A 96 11.85 -4.58 9.59
CA ALA A 96 13.28 -4.76 9.83
C ALA A 96 13.95 -3.44 10.26
N LEU A 97 13.64 -2.33 9.59
CA LEU A 97 14.13 -1.00 9.99
C LEU A 97 13.68 -0.62 11.41
N LYS A 98 12.46 -1.01 11.80
CA LYS A 98 11.92 -0.72 13.14
C LYS A 98 12.67 -1.51 14.21
N GLU A 99 12.92 -2.79 13.96
CA GLU A 99 13.72 -3.64 14.85
C GLU A 99 15.15 -3.08 15.03
N ASP A 100 15.81 -2.71 13.92
CA ASP A 100 17.15 -2.12 13.97
C ASP A 100 17.19 -0.82 14.76
N LEU A 101 16.18 0.05 14.58
CA LEU A 101 16.06 1.30 15.34
C LEU A 101 15.90 1.03 16.84
N GLU A 102 15.06 0.08 17.22
CA GLU A 102 14.86 -0.33 18.61
C GLU A 102 16.15 -0.84 19.24
N LEU A 103 16.90 -1.70 18.52
CA LEU A 103 18.22 -2.20 18.96
C LEU A 103 19.24 -1.07 19.14
N MET A 104 19.27 -0.09 18.22
CA MET A 104 20.14 1.07 18.31
C MET A 104 19.82 1.96 19.52
N LEU A 105 18.53 2.17 19.80
CA LEU A 105 18.06 2.94 20.96
C LEU A 105 18.36 2.22 22.28
N ALA A 106 18.17 0.90 22.32
CA ALA A 106 18.48 0.08 23.49
C ALA A 106 19.97 0.13 23.85
N ARG A 107 20.85 0.16 22.83
CA ARG A 107 22.31 0.24 23.03
C ARG A 107 22.79 1.60 23.56
N ARG A 108 21.98 2.66 23.44
CA ARG A 108 22.29 4.01 23.95
C ARG A 108 21.80 4.24 25.39
N LYS A 109 20.93 3.38 25.91
CA LYS A 109 20.48 3.38 27.31
C LYS A 109 21.49 2.65 28.19
#